data_AF-A0A833LS34-F1
#
_entry.id   AF-A0A833LS34-F1
#
_cell.length_a   1.000
_cell.length_b   1.000
_cell.length_c   1.000
_cell.angle_alpha   90.00
_cell.angle_beta   90.00
_cell.angle_gamma   90.00
#
_symmetry.space_group_name_H-M   'P 1'
#
loop_
_entity.id
_entity.type
_entity.pdbx_description
1 polymer ?
#
loop_
_entity_poly.entity_id
_entity_poly.type
_entity_poly.pdbx_seq_one_letter_code
_entity_poly.pdbx_strand_id
1 'polypeptide(L)'
;MNEHEPLIKIRSDRFEVLQGARYVSVDRERVDAVHFHAGVLTVRYKVSGEVALDCTQTTANEVKDLLRVFQTQRDRNRKNARLTKARGDIGAILPGILG
;
A
#
# COMPACT_ATOMS: atom_id res chain seq x y z
N MET A 1 17.21 -1.67 -28.11
CA MET A 1 16.69 -0.49 -27.38
C MET A 1 15.22 -0.73 -27.11
N ASN A 2 14.88 -0.97 -25.84
CA ASN A 2 13.58 -0.66 -25.27
C ASN A 2 13.83 -0.70 -23.76
N GLU A 3 14.13 0.47 -23.19
CA GLU A 3 14.00 0.67 -21.75
C GLU A 3 12.52 0.45 -21.44
N HIS A 4 12.16 -0.81 -21.15
CA HIS A 4 10.84 -1.13 -20.66
C HIS A 4 10.67 -0.41 -19.33
N GLU A 5 9.97 0.72 -19.37
CA GLU A 5 9.58 1.44 -18.18
C GLU A 5 8.87 0.45 -17.24
N PRO A 6 9.39 0.25 -16.01
CA PRO A 6 8.80 -0.74 -15.12
C PRO A 6 7.37 -0.32 -14.77
N LEU A 7 6.45 -1.28 -14.84
CA LEU A 7 5.04 -1.08 -14.49
C LEU A 7 4.87 -0.54 -13.06
N ILE A 8 5.77 -0.92 -12.15
CA ILE A 8 5.80 -0.40 -10.79
C ILE A 8 7.22 0.03 -10.42
N LYS A 9 7.36 1.28 -9.99
CA LYS A 9 8.56 1.79 -9.33
C LYS A 9 8.32 1.79 -7.83
N ILE A 10 9.15 1.05 -7.10
CA ILE A 10 9.08 0.99 -5.64
C ILE A 10 9.99 2.09 -5.07
N ARG A 11 9.39 3.11 -4.44
CA ARG A 11 10.12 4.15 -3.69
C ARG A 11 10.06 3.86 -2.19
N SER A 12 10.84 4.61 -1.41
CA SER A 12 10.93 4.44 0.05
C SER A 12 9.59 4.70 0.75
N ASP A 13 8.83 5.68 0.28
CA ASP A 13 7.58 6.21 0.85
C ASP A 13 6.32 5.85 0.04
N ARG A 14 6.46 5.70 -1.29
CA ARG A 14 5.35 5.45 -2.22
C ARG A 14 5.63 4.35 -3.24
N PHE A 15 4.58 3.82 -3.85
CA PHE A 15 4.65 3.04 -5.09
C PHE A 15 4.22 3.93 -6.25
N GLU A 16 4.95 3.92 -7.36
CA GLU A 16 4.54 4.61 -8.58
C GLU A 16 4.15 3.54 -9.61
N VAL A 17 2.86 3.44 -9.94
CA VAL A 17 2.35 2.46 -10.91
C VAL A 17 2.08 3.14 -12.24
N LEU A 18 2.65 2.61 -13.31
CA LEU A 18 2.42 3.09 -14.67
C LEU A 18 0.97 2.78 -15.09
N GLN A 19 0.29 3.82 -15.56
CA GLN A 19 -1.10 3.83 -16.00
C GLN A 19 -1.16 4.58 -17.32
N GLY A 20 -1.27 3.84 -18.43
CA GLY A 20 -1.08 4.40 -19.77
C GLY A 20 0.30 5.05 -19.90
N ALA A 21 0.33 6.39 -20.00
CA ALA A 21 1.57 7.17 -20.13
C ALA A 21 1.96 7.94 -18.85
N ARG A 22 1.32 7.66 -17.70
CA ARG A 22 1.56 8.41 -16.44
C ARG A 22 1.76 7.46 -15.27
N TYR A 23 2.61 7.87 -14.33
CA TYR A 23 2.78 7.18 -13.06
C TYR A 23 1.76 7.68 -12.03
N VAL A 24 0.98 6.77 -11.47
CA VAL A 24 0.07 7.02 -10.35
C VAL A 24 0.78 6.67 -9.05
N SER A 25 0.82 7.62 -8.12
CA SER A 25 1.46 7.45 -6.82
C SER A 25 0.51 6.83 -5.79
N VAL A 26 1.01 5.84 -5.05
CA VAL A 26 0.29 5.16 -3.97
C VAL A 26 1.11 5.18 -2.68
N ASP A 27 0.62 5.85 -1.65
CA ASP A 27 1.29 5.94 -0.35
C ASP A 27 1.41 4.58 0.34
N ARG A 28 2.63 4.14 0.65
CA ARG A 28 2.90 2.81 1.20
C ARG A 28 2.36 2.64 2.62
N GLU A 29 2.51 3.65 3.46
CA GLU A 29 2.14 3.58 4.88
C GLU A 29 0.62 3.68 5.10
N ARG A 30 -0.09 4.20 4.10
CA ARG A 30 -1.52 4.48 4.18
C ARG A 30 -2.37 3.38 3.58
N VAL A 31 -1.79 2.42 2.85
CA VAL A 31 -2.50 1.25 2.31
C VAL A 31 -3.22 0.49 3.42
N ASP A 32 -4.54 0.36 3.30
CA ASP A 32 -5.40 -0.33 4.27
C ASP A 32 -6.15 -1.52 3.67
N ALA A 33 -6.66 -1.36 2.44
CA ALA A 33 -7.31 -2.43 1.71
C ALA A 33 -6.92 -2.41 0.23
N VAL A 34 -7.00 -3.57 -0.41
CA VAL A 34 -6.64 -3.78 -1.81
C VAL A 34 -7.70 -4.70 -2.40
N HIS A 35 -8.34 -4.25 -3.46
CA HIS A 35 -9.41 -4.95 -4.16
C HIS A 35 -9.08 -5.00 -5.65
N PHE A 36 -9.27 -6.14 -6.29
CA PHE A 36 -9.15 -6.26 -7.74
C PHE A 36 -10.44 -6.81 -8.30
N HIS A 37 -11.08 -6.04 -9.18
CA HIS A 37 -12.34 -6.42 -9.80
C HIS A 37 -12.41 -5.90 -11.24
N ALA A 38 -12.85 -6.75 -12.17
CA ALA A 38 -13.05 -6.40 -13.58
C ALA A 38 -11.86 -5.68 -14.26
N GLY A 39 -10.62 -6.06 -13.91
CA GLY A 39 -9.41 -5.44 -14.48
C GLY A 39 -8.99 -4.14 -13.80
N VAL A 40 -9.66 -3.71 -12.72
CA VAL A 40 -9.31 -2.51 -11.95
C VAL A 40 -8.79 -2.92 -10.57
N LEU A 41 -7.59 -2.46 -10.22
CA LEU A 41 -6.97 -2.62 -8.91
C LEU A 41 -7.21 -1.37 -8.07
N THR A 42 -8.08 -1.48 -7.06
CA THR A 42 -8.41 -0.40 -6.13
C THR A 42 -7.63 -0.55 -4.84
N VAL A 43 -6.86 0.48 -4.48
CA VAL A 43 -6.11 0.58 -3.23
C VAL A 43 -6.75 1.63 -2.34
N ARG A 44 -7.26 1.23 -1.18
CA ARG A 44 -7.94 2.12 -0.23
C ARG A 44 -7.02 2.52 0.91
N TYR A 45 -7.09 3.79 1.31
CA TYR A 45 -6.28 4.35 2.39
C TYR A 45 -6.99 4.39 3.75
N LYS A 46 -6.20 4.42 4.84
CA LYS A 46 -6.70 4.43 6.22
C LYS A 46 -7.53 5.65 6.63
N VAL A 47 -7.22 6.85 6.11
CA VAL A 47 -7.76 8.12 6.66
C VAL A 47 -8.71 8.83 5.70
N SER A 48 -8.49 8.74 4.39
CA SER A 48 -9.50 8.96 3.33
C SER A 48 -8.84 8.77 1.97
N GLY A 49 -9.63 8.39 0.97
CA GLY A 49 -9.21 8.22 -0.42
C GLY A 49 -8.97 6.77 -0.84
N GLU A 50 -9.18 6.53 -2.13
CA GLU A 50 -8.80 5.30 -2.82
C GLU A 50 -8.15 5.66 -4.15
N VAL A 51 -7.26 4.79 -4.60
CA VAL A 51 -6.61 4.90 -5.90
C VAL A 51 -7.05 3.71 -6.73
N ALA A 52 -7.74 3.97 -7.83
CA ALA A 52 -8.06 2.97 -8.84
C ALA A 52 -6.95 2.95 -9.89
N LEU A 53 -6.40 1.76 -10.14
CA LEU A 53 -5.42 1.49 -11.16
C LEU A 53 -6.10 0.60 -12.21
N ASP A 54 -6.22 1.12 -13.43
CA ASP A 54 -6.67 0.35 -14.59
C ASP A 54 -5.57 -0.62 -15.00
N CYS A 55 -5.88 -1.92 -14.93
CA CYS A 55 -5.01 -3.01 -15.32
C CYS A 55 -5.56 -3.78 -16.52
N THR A 56 -6.55 -3.25 -17.25
CA THR A 56 -7.14 -3.91 -18.43
C THR A 56 -6.14 -4.14 -19.55
N GLN A 57 -5.13 -3.26 -19.66
CA GLN A 57 -4.03 -3.36 -20.63
C GLN A 57 -2.76 -4.02 -20.05
N THR A 58 -2.79 -4.44 -18.79
CA THR A 58 -1.65 -5.03 -18.09
C THR A 58 -1.70 -6.56 -18.18
N THR A 59 -0.54 -7.21 -18.26
CA THR A 59 -0.51 -8.68 -18.34
C THR A 59 -0.94 -9.34 -17.03
N ALA A 60 -1.53 -10.54 -17.11
CA ALA A 60 -2.00 -11.24 -15.92
C ALA A 60 -0.88 -11.53 -14.88
N ASN A 61 0.36 -11.71 -15.32
CA ASN A 61 1.51 -11.91 -14.41
C ASN A 61 1.86 -10.62 -13.66
N GLU A 62 1.92 -9.51 -14.38
CA GLU A 62 2.17 -8.19 -13.79
C GLU A 62 1.07 -7.77 -12.81
N VAL A 63 -0.19 -8.03 -13.12
CA VAL A 63 -1.32 -7.77 -12.21
C VAL A 63 -1.18 -8.60 -10.92
N LYS A 64 -0.77 -9.87 -11.03
CA LYS A 64 -0.51 -10.72 -9.85
C LYS A 64 0.63 -10.16 -9.01
N ASP A 65 1.69 -9.68 -9.64
CA ASP A 65 2.83 -9.07 -8.93
C ASP A 65 2.43 -7.76 -8.23
N LEU A 66 1.67 -6.89 -8.91
CA LEU A 66 1.09 -5.68 -8.29
C LEU A 66 0.23 -6.03 -7.07
N LEU A 67 -0.71 -6.96 -7.24
CA LEU A 67 -1.56 -7.46 -6.15
C LEU A 67 -0.73 -7.93 -4.97
N ARG A 68 0.29 -8.75 -5.23
CA ARG A 68 1.18 -9.29 -4.19
C ARG A 68 1.92 -8.19 -3.44
N VAL A 69 2.44 -7.19 -4.15
CA VAL A 69 3.16 -6.05 -3.54
C VAL A 69 2.23 -5.25 -2.62
N PHE A 70 1.05 -4.85 -3.11
CA PHE A 70 0.11 -4.06 -2.32
C PHE A 70 -0.47 -4.83 -1.13
N GLN A 71 -0.80 -6.12 -1.30
CA GLN A 71 -1.27 -6.97 -0.20
C GLN A 71 -0.19 -7.16 0.87
N THR A 72 1.06 -7.35 0.46
CA THR A 72 2.19 -7.46 1.41
C THR A 72 2.36 -6.17 2.20
N GLN A 73 2.26 -5.01 1.56
CA GLN A 73 2.34 -3.71 2.25
C GLN A 73 1.17 -3.51 3.21
N ARG A 74 -0.06 -3.86 2.81
CA ARG A 74 -1.24 -3.86 3.69
C ARG A 74 -1.00 -4.69 4.96
N ASP A 75 -0.49 -5.91 4.79
CA ASP A 75 -0.26 -6.82 5.90
C ASP A 75 0.84 -6.30 6.84
N ARG A 76 1.89 -5.67 6.29
CA ARG A 76 2.89 -4.94 7.09
C ARG A 76 2.27 -3.78 7.86
N ASN A 77 1.43 -2.96 7.22
CA ASN A 77 0.77 -1.83 7.87
C ASN A 77 -0.19 -2.28 8.98
N ARG A 78 -0.88 -3.41 8.79
CA ARG A 78 -1.72 -4.02 9.83
C ARG A 78 -0.89 -4.57 10.99
N LYS A 79 0.24 -5.24 10.72
CA LYS A 79 1.17 -5.72 11.74
C LYS A 79 1.77 -4.55 12.55
N ASN A 80 2.24 -3.51 11.87
CA ASN A 80 2.77 -2.31 12.53
C ASN A 80 1.71 -1.62 13.39
N ALA A 81 0.48 -1.45 12.91
CA ALA A 81 -0.60 -0.87 13.71
C ALA A 81 -0.90 -1.69 14.98
N ARG A 82 -0.86 -3.03 14.89
CA ARG A 82 -1.00 -3.91 16.06
C ARG A 82 0.17 -3.74 17.05
N LEU A 83 1.40 -3.63 16.56
CA LEU A 83 2.59 -3.42 17.40
C LEU A 83 2.58 -2.03 18.07
N THR A 84 2.18 -0.98 17.36
CA THR A 84 2.04 0.37 17.91
C THR A 84 0.96 0.41 19.00
N LYS A 85 -0.18 -0.27 18.79
CA LYS A 85 -1.22 -0.40 19.82
C LYS A 85 -0.69 -1.11 21.07
N ALA A 86 0.02 -2.22 20.91
CA ALA A 86 0.62 -2.94 22.03
C ALA A 86 1.67 -2.12 22.80
N ARG A 87 2.42 -1.23 22.11
CA ARG A 87 3.36 -0.29 22.77
C ARG A 87 2.66 0.87 23.48
N GLY A 88 1.52 1.34 22.97
CA GLY A 88 0.71 2.38 23.62
C GLY A 88 0.12 1.92 24.96
N ASP A 89 -0.28 0.66 25.06
CA ASP A 89 -0.76 0.06 26.31
C ASP A 89 0.34 -0.02 27.39
N ILE A 90 1.60 -0.28 27.02
CA ILE A 90 2.72 -0.33 28.00
C ILE A 90 3.02 1.07 28.56
N GLY A 91 2.87 2.13 27.76
CA GLY A 91 3.04 3.52 28.23
C GLY A 91 1.91 4.04 29.11
N ALA A 92 0.74 3.38 29.12
CA ALA A 92 -0.39 3.73 29.98
C ALA A 92 -0.36 3.01 31.35
N ILE A 93 0.59 2.08 31.56
CA ILE A 93 0.83 1.37 32.83
C ILE A 93 2.04 1.96 33.56
N LEU A 94 2.20 3.29 33.55
CA LEU A 94 2.98 4.00 34.56
C LEU A 94 2.01 4.90 35.33
N PRO A 95 1.37 4.40 36.41
CA PRO A 95 0.64 5.28 37.30
C PRO A 95 1.64 6.27 37.90
N GLY A 96 1.22 7.52 38.03
CA GLY A 96 2.05 8.58 38.60
C GLY A 96 2.76 8.14 39.87
N ILE A 97 4.09 8.26 39.86
CA ILE A 97 4.90 8.36 41.07
C ILE A 97 5.77 9.60 40.88
N LEU A 98 5.16 10.76 41.12
CA LEU A 98 5.88 11.96 41.54
C LEU A 98 4.93 12.70 42.49
N GLY A 99 4.83 12.13 43.70
CA GLY A 99 4.38 12.82 44.90
C GLY A 99 5.58 13.12 45.78
#